data_AF-A0A9X7AQQ9-F1
#
_entry.id   AF-A0A9X7AQQ9-F1
#
_cell.length_a   1.000
_cell.length_b   1.000
_cell.length_c   1.000
_cell.angle_alpha   90.00
_cell.angle_beta   90.00
_cell.angle_gamma   90.00
#
_symmetry.space_group_name_H-M   'P 1'
#
loop_
_entity.id
_entity.type
_entity.pdbx_description
1 polymer ?
#
loop_
_entity_poly.entity_id
_entity_poly.type
_entity_poly.pdbx_seq_one_letter_code
_entity_poly.pdbx_strand_id
1 'polypeptide(L)'
;MKQRHIYWKIGIITCFLIGYFLITYPFFKNTLIQYKITQQQEKIHANFQDSKGNKSDFQYDTIQPPSLTDVLSVSTPTQGAVGEIINNRIGLHVPIFPGANQSNLLSGAATLSPNQKIGQGNYVLLGHHMKDESLLFSPIMKLKKNDSVYLLWYKMK
;
A
#
# COMPACT_ATOMS: atom_id res chain seq x y z
N MET A 1 -21.47 -48.65 22.26
CA MET A 1 -21.01 -48.38 20.87
C MET A 1 -21.50 -47.07 20.25
N LYS A 2 -22.60 -46.44 20.72
CA LYS A 2 -23.21 -45.23 20.11
C LYS A 2 -22.36 -43.93 20.23
N GLN A 3 -21.61 -43.79 21.31
CA GLN A 3 -20.77 -42.61 21.64
C GLN A 3 -19.62 -42.39 20.64
N ARG A 4 -18.97 -43.46 20.16
CA ARG A 4 -17.82 -43.37 19.23
C ARG A 4 -18.18 -42.74 17.88
N HIS A 5 -19.41 -42.97 17.39
CA HIS A 5 -19.90 -42.37 16.14
C HIS A 5 -20.21 -40.87 16.28
N ILE A 6 -20.51 -40.39 17.50
CA ILE A 6 -20.76 -38.97 17.77
C ILE A 6 -19.46 -38.17 17.75
N TYR A 7 -18.40 -38.65 18.41
CA TYR A 7 -17.10 -37.98 18.39
C TYR A 7 -16.48 -37.89 16.99
N TRP A 8 -16.65 -38.93 16.16
CA TRP A 8 -16.18 -38.91 14.77
C TRP A 8 -16.92 -37.88 13.91
N LYS A 9 -18.26 -37.78 14.07
CA LYS A 9 -19.06 -36.74 13.39
C LYS A 9 -18.67 -35.34 13.83
N ILE A 10 -18.45 -35.12 15.13
CA ILE A 10 -18.00 -33.83 15.67
C ILE A 10 -16.61 -33.47 15.10
N GLY A 11 -15.68 -34.42 15.08
CA GLY A 11 -14.34 -34.20 14.52
C GLY A 11 -14.38 -33.79 13.04
N ILE A 12 -15.24 -34.44 12.24
CA ILE A 12 -15.43 -34.08 10.84
C ILE A 12 -16.01 -32.66 10.71
N ILE A 13 -17.05 -32.32 11.47
CA ILE A 13 -17.66 -30.98 11.45
C ILE A 13 -16.63 -29.91 11.82
N THR A 14 -15.84 -30.13 12.88
CA THR A 14 -14.78 -29.21 13.29
C THR A 14 -13.72 -29.04 12.20
N CYS A 15 -13.32 -30.12 11.53
CA CYS A 15 -12.37 -30.05 10.42
C CYS A 15 -12.92 -29.22 9.25
N PHE A 16 -14.19 -29.38 8.90
CA PHE A 16 -14.84 -28.55 7.88
C PHE A 16 -14.94 -27.08 8.29
N LEU A 17 -15.24 -26.77 9.56
CA LEU A 17 -15.28 -25.40 10.06
C LEU A 17 -13.90 -24.73 10.01
N ILE A 18 -12.84 -25.45 10.40
CA ILE A 18 -11.45 -24.96 10.30
C ILE A 18 -11.06 -24.73 8.84
N GLY A 19 -11.37 -25.68 7.96
CA GLY A 19 -11.12 -25.55 6.52
C GLY A 19 -11.83 -24.34 5.91
N TYR A 20 -13.11 -24.16 6.23
CA TYR A 20 -13.89 -23.00 5.81
C TYR A 20 -13.29 -21.67 6.33
N PHE A 21 -12.86 -21.65 7.60
CA PHE A 21 -12.19 -20.48 8.17
C PHE A 21 -10.88 -20.15 7.45
N LEU A 22 -10.04 -21.15 7.15
CA LEU A 22 -8.77 -20.92 6.44
C LEU A 22 -8.98 -20.38 5.02
N ILE A 23 -10.01 -20.86 4.32
CA ILE A 23 -10.36 -20.38 2.97
C ILE A 23 -10.89 -18.93 3.01
N THR A 24 -11.66 -18.58 4.04
CA THR A 24 -12.27 -17.24 4.16
C THR A 24 -11.34 -16.19 4.79
N TYR A 25 -10.37 -16.59 5.62
CA TYR A 25 -9.39 -15.72 6.25
C TYR A 25 -8.70 -14.69 5.32
N PRO A 26 -8.16 -15.07 4.13
CA PRO A 26 -7.51 -14.11 3.25
C PRO A 26 -8.46 -13.02 2.72
N PHE A 27 -9.76 -13.29 2.60
CA PHE A 27 -10.73 -12.30 2.14
C PHE A 27 -10.94 -11.21 3.20
N PHE A 28 -11.22 -11.60 4.46
CA PHE A 28 -11.36 -10.64 5.57
C PHE A 28 -10.09 -9.82 5.79
N LYS A 29 -8.93 -10.49 5.73
CA LYS A 29 -7.61 -9.85 5.82
C LYS A 29 -7.45 -8.76 4.77
N ASN A 30 -7.75 -9.07 3.51
CA ASN A 30 -7.58 -8.14 2.40
C ASN A 30 -8.53 -6.96 2.53
N THR A 31 -9.83 -7.19 2.79
CA THR A 31 -10.84 -6.12 2.96
C THR A 31 -10.44 -5.11 4.04
N LEU A 32 -9.91 -5.57 5.18
CA LEU A 32 -9.46 -4.69 6.25
C LEU A 32 -8.26 -3.82 5.84
N ILE A 33 -7.31 -4.39 5.08
CA ILE A 33 -6.18 -3.66 4.51
C ILE A 33 -6.68 -2.54 3.58
N GLN A 34 -7.63 -2.83 2.68
CA GLN A 34 -8.14 -1.83 1.74
C GLN A 34 -8.79 -0.66 2.46
N TYR A 35 -9.61 -0.95 3.47
CA TYR A 35 -10.29 0.07 4.24
C TYR A 35 -9.30 1.00 4.93
N LYS A 36 -8.24 0.46 5.55
CA LYS A 36 -7.21 1.29 6.19
C LYS A 36 -6.43 2.15 5.19
N ILE A 37 -5.98 1.57 4.08
CA ILE A 37 -5.22 2.30 3.06
C ILE A 37 -6.06 3.43 2.46
N THR A 38 -7.32 3.16 2.11
CA THR A 38 -8.22 4.15 1.51
C THR A 38 -8.49 5.30 2.48
N GLN A 39 -8.84 4.99 3.75
CA GLN A 39 -9.06 6.01 4.78
C GLN A 39 -7.81 6.86 5.05
N GLN A 40 -6.63 6.26 4.94
CA GLN A 40 -5.36 6.97 5.13
C GLN A 40 -5.06 7.88 3.94
N GLN A 41 -5.24 7.39 2.70
CA GLN A 41 -5.08 8.20 1.49
C GLN A 41 -5.99 9.42 1.51
N GLU A 42 -7.28 9.26 1.84
CA GLU A 42 -8.21 10.40 1.94
C GLU A 42 -7.76 11.48 2.94
N LYS A 43 -7.21 11.09 4.10
CA LYS A 43 -6.65 12.03 5.07
C LYS A 43 -5.38 12.73 4.58
N ILE A 44 -4.58 12.05 3.77
CA ILE A 44 -3.32 12.58 3.21
C ILE A 44 -3.59 13.59 2.11
N HIS A 45 -4.61 13.39 1.26
CA HIS A 45 -5.00 14.36 0.25
C HIS A 45 -5.39 15.73 0.84
N ALA A 46 -5.67 15.79 2.16
CA ALA A 46 -5.94 17.04 2.87
C ALA A 46 -4.66 17.73 3.45
N ASN A 47 -3.49 17.09 3.42
CA ASN A 47 -2.26 17.58 4.07
C ASN A 47 -1.01 17.40 3.20
N PHE A 48 -0.92 18.20 2.13
CA PHE A 48 0.31 18.32 1.34
C PHE A 48 1.29 19.28 2.01
N GLN A 49 2.57 18.93 2.02
CA GLN A 49 3.65 19.73 2.60
C GLN A 49 4.86 19.76 1.67
N ASP A 50 5.46 20.94 1.51
CA ASP A 50 6.74 21.05 0.81
C ASP A 50 7.86 20.58 1.76
N SER A 51 8.34 19.35 1.53
CA SER A 51 9.38 18.70 2.33
C SER A 51 10.34 17.95 1.42
N LYS A 52 11.62 17.92 1.78
CA LYS A 52 12.63 17.08 1.12
C LYS A 52 12.86 15.74 1.80
N GLY A 53 12.17 15.54 2.92
CA GLY A 53 12.34 14.43 3.84
C GLY A 53 13.70 14.33 4.52
N ASN A 54 13.77 13.50 5.55
CA ASN A 54 14.99 13.30 6.33
C ASN A 54 15.86 12.25 5.65
N LYS A 55 17.19 12.39 5.76
CA LYS A 55 18.12 11.38 5.21
C LYS A 55 17.87 9.97 5.74
N SER A 56 17.38 9.86 6.97
CA SER A 56 16.98 8.60 7.60
C SER A 56 15.83 7.89 6.88
N ASP A 57 15.07 8.59 6.05
CA ASP A 57 13.88 8.02 5.41
C ASP A 57 14.20 7.31 4.09
N PHE A 58 15.45 7.37 3.62
CA PHE A 58 15.91 6.79 2.35
C PHE A 58 16.64 5.45 2.60
N GLN A 59 15.92 4.47 3.15
CA GLN A 59 16.45 3.14 3.51
C GLN A 59 15.85 2.04 2.63
N TYR A 60 15.98 2.18 1.31
CA TYR A 60 15.33 1.28 0.34
C TYR A 60 15.77 -0.19 0.46
N ASP A 61 17.03 -0.41 0.83
CA ASP A 61 17.65 -1.72 1.01
C ASP A 61 17.05 -2.53 2.16
N THR A 62 16.31 -1.89 3.06
CA THR A 62 15.70 -2.54 4.25
C THR A 62 14.22 -2.87 4.06
N ILE A 63 13.62 -2.51 2.91
CA ILE A 63 12.18 -2.60 2.69
C ILE A 63 11.74 -4.05 2.47
N GLN A 64 10.69 -4.45 3.20
CA GLN A 64 10.11 -5.79 3.14
C GLN A 64 8.68 -5.76 2.58
N PRO A 65 8.21 -6.87 1.99
CA PRO A 65 6.80 -7.02 1.64
C PRO A 65 5.91 -6.80 2.87
N PRO A 66 4.84 -6.00 2.77
CA PRO A 66 4.04 -5.63 3.93
C PRO A 66 3.20 -6.80 4.44
N SER A 67 3.23 -7.02 5.75
CA SER A 67 2.35 -7.96 6.45
C SER A 67 1.03 -7.29 6.88
N LEU A 68 0.03 -8.09 7.33
CA LEU A 68 -1.21 -7.52 7.88
C LEU A 68 -0.91 -6.63 9.09
N THR A 69 -0.01 -7.09 9.96
CA THR A 69 0.35 -6.38 11.18
C THR A 69 0.98 -5.03 10.85
N ASP A 70 1.80 -4.95 9.80
CA ASP A 70 2.42 -3.69 9.36
C ASP A 70 1.38 -2.69 8.86
N VAL A 71 0.40 -3.15 8.07
CA VAL A 71 -0.70 -2.28 7.62
C VAL A 71 -1.58 -1.85 8.80
N LEU A 72 -1.77 -2.71 9.79
CA LEU A 72 -2.61 -2.38 10.95
C LEU A 72 -1.91 -1.43 11.93
N SER A 73 -0.59 -1.55 12.08
CA SER A 73 0.24 -0.72 12.96
C SER A 73 0.80 0.51 12.27
N VAL A 74 0.59 0.67 10.96
CA VAL A 74 1.10 1.81 10.21
C VAL A 74 0.61 3.11 10.84
N SER A 75 1.55 3.89 11.33
CA SER A 75 1.33 5.26 11.73
C SER A 75 1.30 6.14 10.49
N THR A 76 0.60 7.27 10.56
CA THR A 76 0.66 8.30 9.52
C THR A 76 2.13 8.67 9.28
N PRO A 77 2.56 8.81 8.01
CA PRO A 77 3.90 9.27 7.68
C PRO A 77 4.27 10.51 8.49
N THR A 78 5.52 10.57 8.93
CA THR A 78 6.04 11.68 9.74
C THR A 78 6.08 12.99 8.96
N GLN A 79 6.10 12.91 7.64
CA GLN A 79 6.11 14.05 6.72
C GLN A 79 4.88 13.98 5.81
N GLY A 80 4.30 15.14 5.51
CA GLY A 80 3.20 15.23 4.55
C GLY A 80 3.60 14.75 3.16
N ALA A 81 2.60 14.40 2.35
CA ALA A 81 2.83 14.11 0.95
C ALA A 81 3.32 15.37 0.23
N VAL A 82 4.28 15.21 -0.67
CA VAL A 82 4.93 16.30 -1.42
C VAL A 82 4.33 16.49 -2.81
N GLY A 83 3.54 15.51 -3.25
CA GLY A 83 2.84 15.50 -4.52
C GLY A 83 2.02 14.24 -4.68
N GLU A 84 1.60 13.95 -5.90
CA GLU A 84 0.83 12.77 -6.26
C GLU A 84 1.12 12.32 -7.69
N ILE A 85 1.05 11.01 -7.92
CA ILE A 85 1.13 10.37 -9.24
C ILE A 85 -0.27 9.97 -9.67
N ILE A 86 -0.64 10.39 -10.89
CA ILE A 86 -2.00 10.24 -11.41
C ILE A 86 -2.00 9.64 -12.81
N ASN A 87 -2.90 8.67 -13.00
CA ASN A 87 -3.42 8.26 -14.29
C ASN A 87 -4.89 7.81 -14.14
N ASN A 88 -5.81 8.66 -14.59
CA ASN A 88 -7.26 8.43 -14.47
C ASN A 88 -7.74 7.20 -15.26
N ARG A 89 -7.08 6.85 -16.37
CA ARG A 89 -7.48 5.73 -17.24
C ARG A 89 -7.37 4.40 -16.52
N ILE A 90 -6.34 4.25 -15.67
CA ILE A 90 -6.11 3.02 -14.90
C ILE A 90 -6.52 3.15 -13.43
N GLY A 91 -7.05 4.31 -13.01
CA GLY A 91 -7.40 4.58 -11.61
C GLY A 91 -6.18 4.70 -10.69
N LEU A 92 -5.02 5.10 -11.22
CA LEU A 92 -3.84 5.37 -10.41
C LEU A 92 -3.96 6.78 -9.82
N HIS A 93 -4.09 6.87 -8.50
CA HIS A 93 -4.10 8.14 -7.77
C HIS A 93 -3.39 7.91 -6.43
N VAL A 94 -2.09 8.22 -6.37
CA VAL A 94 -1.25 7.84 -5.24
C VAL A 94 -0.42 9.02 -4.75
N PRO A 95 -0.48 9.37 -3.45
CA PRO A 95 0.38 10.42 -2.89
C PRO A 95 1.85 10.01 -2.93
N ILE A 96 2.73 10.98 -3.13
CA ILE A 96 4.19 10.81 -3.16
C ILE A 96 4.76 11.36 -1.86
N PHE A 97 5.59 10.55 -1.21
CA PHE A 97 6.32 10.88 0.01
C PHE A 97 7.82 10.95 -0.25
N PRO A 98 8.54 11.87 0.40
CA PRO A 98 10.00 11.89 0.34
C PRO A 98 10.57 10.78 1.23
N GLY A 99 11.41 9.93 0.66
CA GLY A 99 12.10 8.84 1.37
C GLY A 99 11.44 7.47 1.25
N ALA A 100 12.19 6.49 0.75
CA ALA A 100 11.80 5.09 0.65
C ALA A 100 11.94 4.37 2.02
N ASN A 101 10.90 4.45 2.84
CA ASN A 101 10.75 3.68 4.07
C ASN A 101 9.40 2.95 4.11
N GLN A 102 9.24 2.04 5.08
CA GLN A 102 8.05 1.20 5.18
C GLN A 102 6.75 2.00 5.37
N SER A 103 6.74 3.03 6.22
CA SER A 103 5.53 3.84 6.48
C SER A 103 5.08 4.61 5.24
N ASN A 104 6.04 5.19 4.51
CA ASN A 104 5.78 5.93 3.28
C ASN A 104 5.24 5.02 2.18
N LEU A 105 5.83 3.83 1.98
CA LEU A 105 5.36 2.88 0.97
C LEU A 105 4.02 2.23 1.29
N LEU A 106 3.68 2.10 2.57
CA LEU A 106 2.35 1.67 3.01
C LEU A 106 1.28 2.76 2.80
N SER A 107 1.71 4.03 2.73
CA SER A 107 0.82 5.19 2.58
C SER A 107 0.67 5.65 1.14
N GLY A 108 1.62 5.30 0.27
CA GLY A 108 1.62 5.73 -1.13
C GLY A 108 2.92 5.39 -1.85
N ALA A 109 3.36 6.29 -2.73
CA ALA A 109 4.62 6.21 -3.44
C ALA A 109 5.72 6.89 -2.64
N ALA A 110 6.95 6.42 -2.78
CA ALA A 110 8.12 7.01 -2.12
C ALA A 110 9.24 7.32 -3.12
N THR A 111 9.94 8.45 -2.91
CA THR A 111 11.13 8.79 -3.71
C THR A 111 12.34 7.94 -3.27
N LEU A 112 13.11 7.42 -4.23
CA LEU A 112 14.28 6.59 -3.93
C LEU A 112 15.46 7.37 -3.31
N SER A 113 15.66 8.63 -3.69
CA SER A 113 16.83 9.43 -3.28
C SER A 113 16.49 10.90 -3.03
N PRO A 114 17.15 11.58 -2.04
CA PRO A 114 16.88 12.98 -1.72
C PRO A 114 17.32 13.96 -2.82
N ASN A 115 18.16 13.51 -3.76
CA ASN A 115 18.70 14.37 -4.82
C ASN A 115 17.83 14.37 -6.09
N GLN A 116 16.74 13.60 -6.11
CA GLN A 116 15.83 13.55 -7.24
C GLN A 116 15.10 14.89 -7.44
N LYS A 117 15.02 15.34 -8.69
CA LYS A 117 14.30 16.56 -9.07
C LYS A 117 13.32 16.23 -10.19
N ILE A 118 12.08 16.67 -10.03
CA ILE A 118 11.06 16.50 -11.07
C ILE A 118 11.49 17.25 -12.34
N GLY A 119 11.31 16.61 -13.49
CA GLY A 119 11.69 17.16 -14.79
C GLY A 119 13.20 17.14 -15.08
N GLN A 120 14.02 16.54 -14.21
CA GLN A 120 15.46 16.41 -14.41
C GLN A 120 15.93 14.98 -14.21
N GLY A 121 16.63 14.43 -15.21
CA GLY A 121 17.17 13.08 -15.14
C GLY A 121 16.09 12.02 -14.89
N ASN A 122 16.44 10.97 -14.15
CA ASN A 122 15.52 9.90 -13.81
C ASN A 122 14.88 10.14 -12.43
N TYR A 123 13.56 10.35 -12.43
CA TYR A 123 12.78 10.50 -11.21
C TYR A 123 12.12 9.16 -10.85
N VAL A 124 12.74 8.43 -9.92
CA VAL A 124 12.33 7.09 -9.51
C VAL A 124 11.35 7.15 -8.33
N LEU A 125 10.20 6.50 -8.51
CA LEU A 125 9.20 6.28 -7.47
C LEU A 125 9.07 4.80 -7.18
N LEU A 126 8.91 4.48 -5.89
CA LEU A 126 8.72 3.15 -5.38
C LEU A 126 7.30 3.03 -4.79
N GLY A 127 6.68 1.87 -4.91
CA GLY A 127 5.35 1.61 -4.36
C GLY A 127 5.10 0.11 -4.23
N HIS A 128 4.24 -0.28 -3.30
CA HIS A 128 3.85 -1.69 -3.16
C HIS A 128 2.82 -2.11 -4.21
N HIS A 129 3.03 -3.31 -4.76
CA HIS A 129 2.02 -4.05 -5.50
C HIS A 129 1.22 -4.91 -4.51
N MET A 130 -0.09 -4.71 -4.48
CA MET A 130 -1.03 -5.39 -3.60
C MET A 130 -1.83 -6.44 -4.38
N LYS A 131 -2.43 -7.38 -3.66
CA LYS A 131 -3.31 -8.40 -4.27
C LYS A 131 -4.56 -7.77 -4.90
N ASP A 132 -5.03 -6.65 -4.35
CA ASP A 132 -6.08 -5.86 -4.98
C ASP A 132 -5.47 -4.93 -6.03
N GLU A 133 -5.86 -5.12 -7.29
CA GLU A 133 -5.35 -4.37 -8.43
C GLU A 133 -5.72 -2.88 -8.45
N SER A 134 -6.61 -2.42 -7.58
CA SER A 134 -7.02 -1.01 -7.49
C SER A 134 -6.20 -0.21 -6.48
N LEU A 135 -5.42 -0.85 -5.61
CA LEU A 135 -4.73 -0.19 -4.51
C LEU A 135 -3.27 0.14 -4.81
N LEU A 136 -2.80 1.28 -4.28
CA LEU A 136 -1.39 1.72 -4.36
C LEU A 136 -0.85 1.65 -5.79
N PHE A 137 0.27 0.95 -6.02
CA PHE A 137 0.90 0.83 -7.34
C PHE A 137 0.38 -0.34 -8.16
N SER A 138 -0.55 -1.15 -7.64
CA SER A 138 -1.12 -2.30 -8.37
C SER A 138 -1.72 -1.95 -9.74
N PRO A 139 -2.41 -0.79 -9.92
CA PRO A 139 -2.91 -0.37 -11.22
C PRO A 139 -1.84 -0.20 -12.30
N ILE A 140 -0.55 -0.04 -11.94
CA ILE A 140 0.53 0.20 -12.90
C ILE A 140 0.68 -0.94 -13.93
N MET A 141 0.26 -2.15 -13.56
CA MET A 141 0.24 -3.32 -14.42
C MET A 141 -0.67 -3.16 -15.65
N LYS A 142 -1.60 -2.19 -15.61
CA LYS A 142 -2.54 -1.88 -16.70
C LYS A 142 -1.98 -0.84 -17.67
N LEU A 143 -0.84 -0.21 -17.36
CA LEU A 143 -0.19 0.73 -18.26
C LEU A 143 0.32 0.02 -19.52
N LYS A 144 0.20 0.73 -20.65
CA LYS A 144 0.72 0.33 -21.95
C LYS A 144 1.79 1.32 -22.38
N LYS A 145 2.62 0.88 -23.33
CA LYS A 145 3.57 1.77 -24.01
C LYS A 145 2.83 3.00 -24.54
N ASN A 146 3.41 4.18 -24.32
CA ASN A 146 2.90 5.51 -24.67
C ASN A 146 1.73 6.03 -23.80
N ASP A 147 1.33 5.33 -22.73
CA ASP A 147 0.40 5.93 -21.76
C ASP A 147 1.07 7.11 -21.05
N SER A 148 0.30 8.19 -20.86
CA SER A 148 0.75 9.35 -20.08
C SER A 148 0.56 9.10 -18.59
N VAL A 149 1.54 9.54 -17.80
CA VAL A 149 1.49 9.54 -16.34
C VAL A 149 1.81 10.95 -15.87
N TYR A 150 0.99 11.48 -14.98
CA TYR A 150 1.12 12.84 -14.49
C TYR A 150 1.69 12.84 -13.07
N LEU A 151 2.62 13.74 -12.82
CA LEU A 151 3.09 14.05 -11.47
C LEU A 151 2.60 15.45 -11.13
N LEU A 152 1.77 15.56 -10.09
CA LEU A 152 1.38 16.83 -9.51
C LEU A 152 2.25 17.06 -8.28
N TRP A 153 2.77 18.28 -8.12
CA TRP A 153 3.66 18.62 -7.02
C TRP A 153 3.13 19.83 -6.26
N TYR A 154 3.21 19.75 -4.93
CA TYR A 154 2.83 20.86 -4.08
C TYR A 154 4.06 21.68 -3.73
N LYS A 155 4.11 22.92 -4.23
CA LYS A 155 5.15 23.89 -3.88
C LYS A 155 4.49 24.98 -3.05
N MET A 156 4.92 25.14 -1.80
CA MET A 156 4.47 26.28 -1.02
C MET A 156 5.09 27.56 -1.62
N LYS A 157 4.26 28.60 -1.79
CA LYS A 157 4.70 29.93 -2.23
C LYS A 157 5.63 30.56 -1.19
#